data_AF-A0A0Q9Z099-F1
#
_entry.id   AF-A0A0Q9Z099-F1
#
_cell.length_a   1.000
_cell.length_b   1.000
_cell.length_c   1.000
_cell.angle_alpha   90.00
_cell.angle_beta   90.00
_cell.angle_gamma   90.00
#
_symmetry.space_group_name_H-M   'P 1'
#
loop_
_entity.id
_entity.type
_entity.pdbx_description
1 polymer ?
#
loop_
_entity_poly.entity_id
_entity_poly.type
_entity_poly.pdbx_seq_one_letter_code
_entity_poly.pdbx_strand_id
1 'polypeptide(L)'
;MNNGPKTQRPIRAADPREILWLHQTISPSFAQGAPAPTPSDPLRKLPGERVAKVANDIKMDPKIAQKFPPLQVFELTDPDTEEKYTYSLSNRRLTAFRSAGITDVNVQNAEFSQIAHSFWKMTSIDGGFTQPQQTSIASNKTSEPNEQSTLGKFKRHMSRLSYQYENYCRTNGIVGDEKDTYITSRLEEQAKLRFKLK
;
A
#
# COMPACT_ATOMS: atom_id res chain seq x y z
N MET A 1 22.95 -12.95 21.60
CA MET A 1 21.81 -12.51 20.76
C MET A 1 22.37 -11.58 19.69
N ASN A 2 22.63 -12.10 18.49
CA ASN A 2 23.14 -11.32 17.36
C ASN A 2 21.96 -10.68 16.63
N ASN A 3 21.72 -9.39 16.88
CA ASN A 3 20.95 -8.57 15.96
C ASN A 3 21.82 -8.31 14.73
N GLY A 4 21.74 -9.19 13.73
CA GLY A 4 22.32 -8.92 12.42
C GLY A 4 21.83 -7.56 11.91
N PRO A 5 22.64 -6.82 11.14
CA PRO A 5 22.21 -5.54 10.61
C PRO A 5 20.97 -5.77 9.74
N LYS A 6 19.82 -5.19 10.14
CA LYS A 6 18.67 -5.03 9.24
C LYS A 6 19.21 -4.35 8.00
N THR A 7 19.37 -5.09 6.91
CA THR A 7 19.91 -4.59 5.65
C THR A 7 18.92 -3.53 5.18
N GLN A 8 19.24 -2.26 5.43
CA GLN A 8 18.38 -1.17 4.99
C GLN A 8 18.36 -1.21 3.48
N ARG A 9 17.21 -1.56 2.90
CA ARG A 9 17.02 -1.56 1.46
C ARG A 9 17.33 -0.17 0.91
N PRO A 10 17.92 -0.08 -0.30
CA PRO A 10 18.36 1.20 -0.85
C PRO A 10 17.18 2.18 -0.92
N ILE A 11 17.41 3.37 -0.38
CA ILE A 11 16.51 4.50 -0.52
C ILE A 11 16.88 5.20 -1.83
N ARG A 12 15.89 5.51 -2.66
CA ARG A 12 16.08 6.25 -3.90
C ARG A 12 15.11 7.44 -3.97
N ALA A 13 15.51 8.47 -4.69
CA ALA A 13 14.61 9.54 -5.11
C ALA A 13 13.65 9.03 -6.19
N ALA A 14 12.38 9.42 -6.13
CA ALA A 14 11.42 9.18 -7.19
C ALA A 14 10.40 10.31 -7.28
N ASP A 15 9.85 10.52 -8.48
CA ASP A 15 8.75 11.46 -8.67
C ASP A 15 7.43 10.83 -8.18
N PRO A 16 6.74 11.42 -7.20
CA PRO A 16 5.45 10.92 -6.74
C PRO A 16 4.42 10.70 -7.85
N ARG A 17 4.49 11.45 -8.95
CA ARG A 17 3.56 11.38 -10.09
C ARG A 17 3.69 10.09 -10.89
N GLU A 18 4.84 9.43 -10.82
CA GLU A 18 5.10 8.14 -11.49
C GLU A 18 4.65 6.94 -10.66
N ILE A 19 4.42 7.13 -9.35
CA ILE A 19 4.08 6.07 -8.41
C ILE A 19 2.57 5.88 -8.34
N LEU A 20 2.07 4.73 -8.77
CA LEU A 20 0.65 4.39 -8.71
C LEU A 20 0.18 4.13 -7.28
N TRP A 21 -1.10 4.41 -7.04
CA TRP A 21 -1.75 4.04 -5.79
C TRP A 21 -2.07 2.54 -5.78
N LEU A 22 -1.85 1.88 -4.64
CA LEU A 22 -2.33 0.50 -4.42
C LEU A 22 -3.87 0.38 -4.39
N HIS A 23 -4.54 1.50 -4.05
CA HIS A 23 -5.97 1.63 -3.86
C HIS A 23 -6.42 3.07 -4.16
N GLN A 24 -7.57 3.25 -4.81
CA GLN A 24 -8.12 4.59 -5.09
C GLN A 24 -8.89 5.19 -3.89
N THR A 25 -8.62 4.72 -2.68
CA THR A 25 -9.47 4.99 -1.52
C THR A 25 -8.64 5.43 -0.31
N ILE A 26 -8.50 6.73 -0.10
CA ILE A 26 -8.19 7.25 1.24
C ILE A 26 -9.53 7.38 1.95
N SER A 27 -9.65 6.82 3.16
CA SER A 27 -10.90 6.95 3.91
C SER A 27 -11.31 8.44 4.01
N PRO A 28 -12.58 8.78 3.71
CA PRO A 28 -13.06 10.16 3.66
C PRO A 28 -12.78 10.97 4.92
N SER A 29 -12.77 10.33 6.09
CA SER A 29 -12.45 10.95 7.37
C SER A 29 -11.03 11.51 7.44
N PHE A 30 -10.10 10.97 6.64
CA PHE A 30 -8.73 11.48 6.50
C PHE A 30 -8.57 12.50 5.36
N ALA A 31 -9.44 12.43 4.34
CA ALA A 31 -9.45 13.35 3.21
C ALA A 31 -10.14 14.69 3.56
N GLN A 32 -11.31 14.62 4.21
CA GLN A 32 -12.13 15.76 4.61
C GLN A 32 -11.83 16.22 6.06
N GLY A 33 -11.18 15.36 6.85
CA GLY A 33 -11.04 15.52 8.29
C GLY A 33 -12.30 15.03 9.02
N ALA A 34 -12.16 14.58 10.26
CA ALA A 34 -13.34 14.37 11.10
C ALA A 34 -14.02 15.73 11.39
N PRO A 35 -15.37 15.78 11.44
CA PRO A 35 -16.08 16.96 11.91
C PRO A 35 -15.61 17.32 13.33
N ALA A 36 -15.65 18.60 13.67
CA ALA A 36 -15.25 19.08 15.00
C ALA A 36 -16.00 18.28 16.09
N PRO A 37 -15.36 17.97 17.23
CA PRO A 37 -16.02 17.28 18.33
C PRO A 37 -17.27 18.07 18.73
N THR A 38 -18.42 17.39 18.77
CA THR A 38 -19.66 17.95 19.27
C THR A 38 -19.73 17.75 20.79
N PRO A 39 -20.52 18.57 21.52
CA PRO A 39 -20.74 18.36 22.96
C PRO A 39 -21.25 16.96 23.32
N SER A 40 -21.92 16.30 22.36
CA SER A 40 -22.45 14.94 22.47
C SER A 40 -21.41 13.83 22.26
N ASP A 41 -20.20 14.13 21.78
CA ASP A 41 -19.14 13.14 21.55
C ASP A 41 -17.73 13.74 21.76
N PRO A 42 -17.38 14.08 23.02
CA PRO A 42 -16.16 14.82 23.37
C PRO A 42 -14.87 13.98 23.24
N LEU A 43 -14.98 12.66 23.08
CA LEU A 43 -13.86 11.72 23.01
C LEU A 43 -13.56 11.22 21.60
N ARG A 44 -14.19 11.79 20.56
CA ARG A 44 -13.94 11.40 19.18
C ARG A 44 -12.49 11.72 18.78
N LYS A 45 -11.58 10.75 19.00
CA LYS A 45 -10.17 10.84 18.62
C LYS A 45 -10.11 11.06 17.12
N LEU A 46 -9.68 12.25 16.72
CA LEU A 46 -9.52 12.63 15.33
C LEU A 46 -8.53 11.66 14.66
N PRO A 47 -8.90 11.02 13.54
CA PRO A 47 -8.01 10.10 12.87
C PRO A 47 -6.92 10.90 12.14
N GLY A 48 -5.71 10.96 12.74
CA GLY A 48 -4.46 11.49 12.15
C GLY A 48 -4.49 12.94 11.60
N GLU A 49 -3.31 13.47 11.24
CA GLU A 49 -3.26 14.76 10.54
C GLU A 49 -3.93 14.66 9.15
N ARG A 50 -4.68 15.71 8.77
CA ARG A 50 -5.40 15.78 7.49
C ARG A 50 -4.39 15.76 6.35
N VAL A 51 -4.62 14.93 5.33
CA VAL A 51 -3.73 14.85 4.15
C VAL A 51 -3.54 16.23 3.51
N ALA A 52 -4.58 17.06 3.49
CA ALA A 52 -4.51 18.44 3.00
C ALA A 52 -3.65 19.36 3.86
N LYS A 53 -3.66 19.19 5.20
CA LYS A 53 -2.77 19.94 6.10
C LYS A 53 -1.32 19.55 5.83
N VAL A 54 -1.02 18.25 5.80
CA VAL A 54 0.32 17.75 5.50
C VAL A 54 0.80 18.22 4.13
N ALA A 55 -0.07 18.20 3.11
CA ALA A 55 0.26 18.72 1.79
C ALA A 55 0.56 20.22 1.81
N ASN A 56 -0.23 21.02 2.54
CA ASN A 56 0.03 22.46 2.70
C ASN A 56 1.34 22.71 3.45
N ASP A 57 1.62 21.97 4.52
CA ASP A 57 2.86 22.09 5.29
C ASP A 57 4.07 21.80 4.39
N ILE A 58 4.02 20.71 3.61
CA ILE A 58 5.07 20.38 2.62
C ILE A 58 5.18 21.45 1.53
N LYS A 59 4.06 22.01 1.08
CA LYS A 59 4.05 23.07 0.07
C LYS A 59 4.71 24.36 0.59
N MET A 60 4.54 24.67 1.87
CA MET A 60 5.14 25.83 2.53
C MET A 60 6.63 25.62 2.86
N ASP A 61 7.03 24.39 3.20
CA ASP A 61 8.43 24.00 3.38
C ASP A 61 8.69 22.60 2.77
N PRO A 62 9.19 22.53 1.51
CA PRO A 62 9.46 21.26 0.84
C PRO A 62 10.44 20.35 1.58
N LYS A 63 11.28 20.89 2.48
CA LYS A 63 12.19 20.08 3.30
C LYS A 63 11.44 19.18 4.28
N ILE A 64 10.18 19.49 4.60
CA ILE A 64 9.32 18.63 5.42
C ILE A 64 9.11 17.27 4.73
N ALA A 65 9.04 17.22 3.40
CA ALA A 65 8.88 15.95 2.67
C ALA A 65 10.00 14.94 3.00
N GLN A 66 11.22 15.43 3.17
CA GLN A 66 12.41 14.62 3.47
C GLN A 66 12.46 14.14 4.93
N LYS A 67 11.66 14.73 5.82
CA LYS A 67 11.53 14.30 7.23
C LYS A 67 10.60 13.09 7.39
N PHE A 68 9.78 12.78 6.39
CA PHE A 68 8.96 11.58 6.41
C PHE A 68 9.83 10.33 6.22
N PRO A 69 9.44 9.19 6.82
CA PRO A 69 10.01 7.90 6.44
C PRO A 69 9.88 7.68 4.91
N PRO A 70 10.78 6.94 4.27
CA PRO A 70 10.66 6.61 2.86
C PRO A 70 9.30 6.00 2.52
N LEU A 71 8.78 6.33 1.35
CA LEU A 71 7.57 5.72 0.82
C LEU A 71 7.87 4.27 0.45
N GLN A 72 7.18 3.33 1.09
CA GLN A 72 7.29 1.92 0.74
C GLN A 72 6.59 1.68 -0.60
N VAL A 73 7.35 1.20 -1.58
CA VAL A 73 6.88 0.94 -2.94
C VAL A 73 7.22 -0.47 -3.38
N PHE A 74 6.51 -1.01 -4.35
CA PHE A 74 6.87 -2.26 -5.01
C PHE A 74 6.61 -2.17 -6.51
N GLU A 75 7.35 -2.94 -7.29
CA GLU A 75 7.28 -2.89 -8.75
C GLU A 75 6.67 -4.18 -9.29
N LEU A 76 5.61 -4.07 -10.09
CA LEU A 76 5.06 -5.18 -10.87
C LEU A 76 5.43 -5.00 -12.34
N THR A 77 5.78 -6.09 -13.00
CA THR A 77 5.86 -6.16 -14.45
C THR A 77 4.60 -6.87 -14.95
N ASP A 78 3.89 -6.27 -15.91
CA ASP A 78 2.76 -6.95 -16.54
C ASP A 78 3.29 -8.14 -17.35
N PRO A 79 2.82 -9.37 -17.09
CA PRO A 79 3.32 -10.55 -17.81
C PRO A 79 2.97 -10.54 -19.30
N ASP A 80 1.97 -9.77 -19.72
CA ASP A 80 1.50 -9.75 -21.10
C ASP A 80 2.16 -8.62 -21.91
N THR A 81 2.40 -7.45 -21.29
CA THR A 81 2.97 -6.27 -21.98
C THR A 81 4.43 -5.98 -21.63
N GLU A 82 4.98 -6.64 -20.61
CA GLU A 82 6.32 -6.37 -20.05
C GLU A 82 6.49 -4.93 -19.50
N GLU A 83 5.41 -4.17 -19.40
CA GLU A 83 5.43 -2.84 -18.81
C GLU A 83 5.59 -2.90 -17.31
N LYS A 84 6.32 -1.92 -16.77
CA LYS A 84 6.69 -1.87 -15.36
C LYS A 84 5.90 -0.78 -14.63
N TYR A 85 5.31 -1.16 -13.51
CA TYR A 85 4.42 -0.32 -12.72
C TYR A 85 4.89 -0.27 -11.27
N THR A 86 5.08 0.94 -10.74
CA THR A 86 5.48 1.14 -9.34
C THR A 86 4.26 1.48 -8.51
N TYR A 87 4.00 0.74 -7.45
CA TYR A 87 2.86 0.95 -6.55
C TYR A 87 3.32 1.33 -5.15
N SER A 88 2.62 2.27 -4.51
CA SER A 88 2.86 2.69 -3.12
C SER A 88 2.00 1.91 -2.13
N LEU A 89 2.61 1.43 -1.04
CA LEU A 89 1.89 0.88 0.11
C LEU A 89 1.24 1.95 1.00
N SER A 90 1.58 3.24 0.82
CA SER A 90 1.05 4.35 1.62
C SER A 90 0.39 5.43 0.77
N ASN A 91 -0.88 5.22 0.42
CA ASN A 91 -1.59 6.15 -0.47
C ASN A 91 -1.86 7.52 0.15
N ARG A 92 -1.96 7.60 1.49
CA ARG A 92 -2.11 8.88 2.20
C ARG A 92 -0.89 9.77 2.01
N ARG A 93 0.31 9.21 2.21
CA ARG A 93 1.57 9.95 2.07
C ARG A 93 1.83 10.31 0.61
N LEU A 94 1.63 9.37 -0.30
CA LEU A 94 1.71 9.61 -1.74
C LEU A 94 0.78 10.75 -2.19
N THR A 95 -0.44 10.79 -1.67
CA THR A 95 -1.41 11.85 -1.99
C THR A 95 -0.97 13.20 -1.42
N ALA A 96 -0.45 13.25 -0.19
CA ALA A 96 0.10 14.49 0.35
C ALA A 96 1.25 15.04 -0.51
N PHE A 97 2.15 14.17 -0.95
CA PHE A 97 3.27 14.52 -1.83
C PHE A 97 2.79 15.04 -3.19
N ARG A 98 1.88 14.32 -3.86
CA ARG A 98 1.29 14.75 -5.13
C ARG A 98 0.56 16.09 -5.02
N SER A 99 -0.25 16.26 -3.97
CA SER A 99 -1.01 17.51 -3.74
C SER A 99 -0.11 18.70 -3.39
N ALA A 100 1.04 18.46 -2.75
CA ALA A 100 2.03 19.49 -2.47
C ALA A 100 2.84 19.92 -3.72
N GLY A 101 2.77 19.15 -4.81
CA GLY A 101 3.48 19.43 -6.05
C GLY A 101 4.99 19.15 -6.00
N ILE A 102 5.45 18.35 -5.04
CA ILE A 102 6.86 17.95 -4.97
C ILE A 102 7.19 16.89 -6.03
N THR A 103 8.40 16.95 -6.55
CA THR A 103 8.89 16.04 -7.61
C THR A 103 9.95 15.08 -7.12
N ASP A 104 10.31 15.13 -5.84
CA ASP A 104 11.37 14.32 -5.26
C ASP A 104 10.96 13.85 -3.85
N VAL A 105 10.85 12.52 -3.69
CA VAL A 105 10.60 11.87 -2.41
C VAL A 105 11.49 10.64 -2.23
N ASN A 106 11.87 10.38 -0.99
CA ASN A 106 12.53 9.14 -0.62
C ASN A 106 11.56 7.97 -0.76
N VAL A 107 11.94 6.96 -1.54
CA VAL A 107 11.21 5.70 -1.66
C VAL A 107 12.12 4.52 -1.31
N GLN A 108 11.51 3.44 -0.85
CA GLN A 108 12.19 2.20 -0.48
C GLN A 108 11.36 1.00 -0.95
N ASN A 109 12.02 -0.03 -1.50
CA ASN A 109 11.32 -1.25 -1.93
C ASN A 109 10.72 -1.97 -0.71
N ALA A 110 9.43 -2.28 -0.77
CA ALA A 110 8.69 -2.99 0.25
C ALA A 110 9.03 -4.48 0.26
N GLU A 111 9.02 -5.08 1.45
CA GLU A 111 9.13 -6.54 1.59
C GLU A 111 7.85 -7.22 1.14
N PHE A 112 7.96 -8.47 0.67
CA PHE A 112 6.78 -9.21 0.26
C PHE A 112 5.75 -9.37 1.39
N SER A 113 6.21 -9.57 2.62
CA SER A 113 5.35 -9.60 3.81
C SER A 113 4.56 -8.30 4.00
N GLN A 114 5.17 -7.14 3.74
CA GLN A 114 4.51 -5.83 3.82
C GLN A 114 3.47 -5.66 2.70
N ILE A 115 3.80 -6.14 1.50
CA ILE A 115 2.92 -6.15 0.33
C ILE A 115 1.70 -7.05 0.63
N ALA A 116 1.93 -8.29 1.04
CA ALA A 116 0.90 -9.26 1.38
C ALA A 116 -0.02 -8.76 2.50
N HIS A 117 0.55 -8.20 3.58
CA HIS A 117 -0.22 -7.61 4.68
C HIS A 117 -1.07 -6.41 4.20
N SER A 118 -0.55 -5.59 3.29
CA SER A 118 -1.29 -4.48 2.70
C SER A 118 -2.48 -4.96 1.86
N PHE A 119 -2.35 -6.10 1.17
CA PHE A 119 -3.46 -6.76 0.48
C PHE A 119 -4.45 -7.46 1.43
N TRP A 120 -3.98 -8.09 2.51
CA TRP A 120 -4.85 -8.76 3.48
C TRP A 120 -5.76 -7.80 4.25
N LYS A 121 -5.25 -6.60 4.58
CA LYS A 121 -6.06 -5.50 5.13
C LYS A 121 -7.20 -5.07 4.21
N MET A 122 -7.20 -5.50 2.94
CA MET A 122 -8.27 -5.24 1.99
C MET A 122 -9.35 -6.33 1.99
N THR A 123 -9.09 -7.51 2.60
CA THR A 123 -9.97 -8.68 2.52
C THR A 123 -10.61 -9.05 3.86
N SER A 124 -10.10 -8.59 5.01
CA SER A 124 -10.72 -8.85 6.31
C SER A 124 -11.66 -7.71 6.73
N ILE A 125 -12.94 -8.07 6.95
CA ILE A 125 -14.01 -7.17 7.43
C ILE A 125 -13.62 -6.50 8.77
N ASP A 126 -12.85 -7.21 9.60
CA ASP A 126 -12.48 -6.75 10.95
C ASP A 126 -11.13 -6.00 11.02
N GLY A 127 -10.38 -5.89 9.92
CA GLY A 127 -9.03 -5.33 9.89
C GLY A 127 -8.86 -4.00 9.13
N GLY A 128 -9.88 -3.52 8.42
CA GLY A 128 -9.69 -2.37 7.54
C GLY A 128 -10.97 -1.76 7.01
N PHE A 129 -11.55 -0.85 7.79
CA PHE A 129 -12.49 0.21 7.39
C PHE A 129 -13.67 -0.25 6.51
N THR A 130 -14.85 -0.32 7.14
CA THR A 130 -16.16 -0.39 6.49
C THR A 130 -16.20 0.45 5.21
N GLN A 131 -16.29 -0.26 4.07
CA GLN A 131 -16.42 0.25 2.71
C GLN A 131 -15.39 1.31 2.30
N PRO A 132 -14.36 0.96 1.49
CA PRO A 132 -13.52 1.97 0.88
C PRO A 132 -14.37 2.83 -0.07
N GLN A 133 -14.80 4.02 0.38
CA GLN A 133 -15.38 5.02 -0.50
C GLN A 133 -14.30 5.47 -1.50
N GLN A 134 -14.61 5.40 -2.80
CA GLN A 134 -13.80 5.99 -3.86
C GLN A 134 -13.45 7.43 -3.46
N THR A 135 -12.15 7.77 -3.44
CA THR A 135 -11.81 9.19 -3.30
C THR A 135 -12.21 9.89 -4.59
N SER A 136 -12.94 11.00 -4.47
CA SER A 136 -13.28 11.92 -5.57
C SER A 136 -12.07 12.62 -6.21
N ILE A 137 -10.84 12.12 -5.98
CA ILE A 137 -9.62 12.53 -6.68
C ILE A 137 -9.63 11.82 -8.06
N ALA A 138 -10.68 12.11 -8.84
CA ALA A 138 -10.76 11.73 -10.24
C ALA A 138 -9.83 12.67 -11.03
N SER A 139 -8.53 12.37 -11.03
CA SER A 139 -7.68 12.82 -12.14
C SER A 139 -7.98 11.91 -13.32
N ASN A 140 -8.25 12.47 -14.50
CA ASN A 140 -8.67 11.77 -15.75
C ASN A 140 -7.70 10.72 -16.34
N LYS A 141 -6.86 10.08 -15.51
CA LYS A 141 -6.03 8.92 -15.86
C LYS A 141 -6.07 7.80 -14.80
N THR A 142 -7.08 7.76 -13.94
CA THR A 142 -7.25 6.68 -12.97
C THR A 142 -8.30 5.69 -13.45
N SER A 143 -7.90 4.76 -14.32
CA SER A 143 -8.61 3.48 -14.36
C SER A 143 -8.52 2.89 -12.96
N GLU A 144 -9.66 2.53 -12.38
CA GLU A 144 -9.70 1.56 -11.28
C GLU A 144 -8.71 0.43 -11.59
N PRO A 145 -8.14 -0.26 -10.59
CA PRO A 145 -7.63 -1.58 -10.86
C PRO A 145 -8.83 -2.45 -11.25
N ASN A 146 -9.28 -2.33 -12.51
CA ASN A 146 -10.18 -3.28 -13.12
C ASN A 146 -9.45 -4.63 -13.08
N GLU A 147 -10.20 -5.72 -13.09
CA GLU A 147 -9.60 -7.06 -12.96
C GLU A 147 -8.59 -7.38 -14.06
N GLN A 148 -8.58 -6.57 -15.14
CA GLN A 148 -7.66 -6.65 -16.27
C GLN A 148 -6.37 -5.83 -16.10
N SER A 149 -6.30 -4.90 -15.13
CA SER A 149 -5.08 -4.15 -14.82
C SER A 149 -4.01 -5.08 -14.26
N THR A 150 -2.73 -4.75 -14.42
CA THR A 150 -1.62 -5.53 -13.84
C THR A 150 -1.82 -5.78 -12.34
N LEU A 151 -2.24 -4.75 -11.60
CA LEU A 151 -2.55 -4.87 -10.17
C LEU A 151 -3.78 -5.76 -9.91
N GLY A 152 -4.83 -5.68 -10.74
CA GLY A 152 -6.02 -6.54 -10.65
C GLY A 152 -5.68 -8.01 -10.90
N LYS A 153 -4.92 -8.30 -11.96
CA LYS A 153 -4.37 -9.63 -12.28
C LYS A 153 -3.52 -10.16 -11.12
N PHE A 154 -2.64 -9.33 -10.57
CA PHE A 154 -1.80 -9.67 -9.43
C PHE A 154 -2.63 -10.05 -8.20
N LYS A 155 -3.58 -9.20 -7.79
CA LYS A 155 -4.49 -9.45 -6.66
C LYS A 155 -5.23 -10.76 -6.81
N ARG A 156 -5.90 -10.97 -7.96
CA ARG A 156 -6.65 -12.20 -8.25
C ARG A 156 -5.75 -13.43 -8.18
N HIS A 157 -4.55 -13.36 -8.76
CA HIS A 157 -3.63 -14.48 -8.77
C HIS A 157 -3.16 -14.85 -7.36
N MET A 158 -2.76 -13.85 -6.57
CA MET A 158 -2.32 -14.03 -5.18
C MET A 158 -3.45 -14.58 -4.29
N SER A 159 -4.67 -14.05 -4.39
CA SER A 159 -5.81 -14.54 -3.61
C SER A 159 -6.13 -16.01 -3.91
N ARG A 160 -6.10 -16.41 -5.19
CA ARG A 160 -6.33 -17.80 -5.59
C ARG A 160 -5.27 -18.75 -5.01
N LEU A 161 -4.00 -18.35 -5.09
CA LEU A 161 -2.90 -19.14 -4.53
C LEU A 161 -2.97 -19.21 -3.01
N SER A 162 -3.30 -18.11 -2.33
CA SER A 162 -3.45 -18.08 -0.87
C SER A 162 -4.48 -19.12 -0.41
N TYR A 163 -5.63 -19.17 -1.07
CA TYR A 163 -6.66 -20.17 -0.79
C TYR A 163 -6.16 -21.62 -1.01
N GLN A 164 -5.42 -21.86 -2.09
CA GLN A 164 -4.84 -23.18 -2.37
C GLN A 164 -3.82 -23.60 -1.29
N TYR A 165 -2.95 -22.69 -0.87
CA TYR A 165 -1.95 -22.96 0.17
C TYR A 165 -2.56 -23.10 1.55
N GLU A 166 -3.59 -22.31 1.89
CA GLU A 166 -4.34 -22.50 3.12
C GLU A 166 -4.99 -23.89 3.20
N ASN A 167 -5.60 -24.36 2.11
CA ASN A 167 -6.16 -25.70 2.05
C ASN A 167 -5.07 -26.77 2.18
N TYR A 168 -3.92 -26.60 1.51
CA TYR A 168 -2.77 -27.50 1.66
C TYR A 168 -2.29 -27.58 3.12
N CYS A 169 -2.09 -26.44 3.78
CA CYS A 169 -1.68 -26.40 5.18
C CYS A 169 -2.71 -27.10 6.08
N ARG A 170 -4.01 -26.85 5.86
CA ARG A 170 -5.09 -27.50 6.61
C ARG A 170 -5.06 -29.02 6.46
N THR A 171 -4.92 -29.52 5.24
CA THR A 171 -4.87 -30.97 4.95
C THR A 171 -3.65 -31.65 5.57
N ASN A 172 -2.53 -30.93 5.68
CA ASN A 172 -1.26 -31.47 6.19
C ASN A 172 -0.97 -31.11 7.66
N GLY A 173 -1.95 -30.52 8.37
CA GLY A 173 -1.78 -30.16 9.79
C GLY A 173 -0.78 -29.03 10.07
N ILE A 174 -0.41 -28.23 9.07
CA ILE A 174 0.48 -27.08 9.23
C ILE A 174 -0.32 -25.91 9.81
N VAL A 175 0.08 -25.42 10.98
CA VAL A 175 -0.68 -24.42 11.76
C VAL A 175 0.21 -23.31 12.31
N GLY A 176 -0.40 -22.23 12.81
CA GLY A 176 0.30 -21.12 13.46
C GLY A 176 1.35 -20.44 12.57
N ASP A 177 2.47 -20.03 13.17
CA ASP A 177 3.53 -19.29 12.48
C ASP A 177 4.16 -20.07 11.31
N GLU A 178 4.17 -21.40 11.40
CA GLU A 178 4.68 -22.27 10.32
C GLU A 178 3.81 -22.17 9.07
N LYS A 179 2.48 -22.14 9.25
CA LYS A 179 1.52 -21.91 8.16
C LYS A 179 1.77 -20.55 7.51
N ASP A 180 1.87 -19.49 8.32
CA ASP A 180 2.01 -18.13 7.80
C ASP A 180 3.34 -17.95 7.04
N THR A 181 4.42 -18.57 7.54
CA THR A 181 5.72 -18.60 6.87
C THR A 181 5.66 -19.37 5.55
N TYR A 182 5.01 -20.54 5.53
CA TYR A 182 4.84 -21.34 4.33
C TYR A 182 4.05 -20.59 3.25
N ILE A 183 2.89 -20.04 3.61
CA ILE A 183 2.03 -19.33 2.66
C ILE A 183 2.75 -18.09 2.12
N THR A 184 3.36 -17.28 3.00
CA THR A 184 4.05 -16.05 2.60
C THR A 184 5.21 -16.35 1.64
N SER A 185 6.04 -17.35 1.95
CA SER A 185 7.18 -17.71 1.08
C SER A 185 6.76 -18.23 -0.29
N ARG A 186 5.71 -19.06 -0.36
CA ARG A 186 5.18 -19.58 -1.64
C ARG A 186 4.53 -18.49 -2.48
N LEU A 187 3.79 -17.58 -1.86
CA LEU A 187 3.22 -16.44 -2.56
C LEU A 187 4.32 -15.50 -3.09
N GLU A 188 5.40 -15.28 -2.33
CA GLU A 188 6.54 -14.49 -2.79
C GLU A 188 7.21 -15.10 -4.01
N GLU A 189 7.45 -16.42 -3.98
CA GLU A 189 8.02 -17.16 -5.10
C GLU A 189 7.18 -17.00 -6.37
N GLN A 190 5.86 -17.17 -6.27
CA GLN A 190 4.94 -17.02 -7.40
C GLN A 190 4.85 -15.58 -7.90
N ALA A 191 4.88 -14.60 -6.99
CA ALA A 191 4.90 -13.18 -7.36
C ALA A 191 6.17 -12.81 -8.14
N LYS A 192 7.33 -13.30 -7.72
CA LYS A 192 8.61 -13.11 -8.43
C LYS A 192 8.62 -13.80 -9.79
N LEU A 193 8.09 -15.02 -9.88
CA LEU A 193 8.07 -15.78 -11.13
C LEU A 193 7.13 -15.17 -12.17
N ARG A 194 5.89 -14.84 -11.79
CA ARG A 194 4.86 -14.42 -12.74
C ARG A 194 4.85 -12.93 -13.03
N PHE A 195 5.12 -12.10 -12.03
CA PHE A 195 5.02 -10.64 -12.15
C PHE A 195 6.37 -9.92 -12.02
N LYS A 196 7.47 -10.69 -12.00
CA LYS A 196 8.84 -10.17 -11.85
C LYS A 196 8.94 -9.15 -10.71
N LEU A 197 8.27 -9.44 -9.59
CA LEU A 197 8.22 -8.55 -8.42
C LEU A 197 9.64 -8.26 -7.91
N LYS A 198 9.98 -6.97 -7.75
CA LYS A 198 11.28 -6.47 -7.25
C LYS A 198 11.13 -5.60 -6.00
#